data_AF-A0A7S1VSF7-F1
#
_entry.id   AF-A0A7S1VSF7-F1
#
_cell.length_a   1.000
_cell.length_b   1.000
_cell.length_c   1.000
_cell.angle_alpha   90.00
_cell.angle_beta   90.00
_cell.angle_gamma   90.00
#
_symmetry.space_group_name_H-M   'P 1'
#
loop_
_entity.id
_entity.type
_entity.pdbx_description
1 polymer ?
#
loop_
_entity_poly.entity_id
_entity_poly.type
_entity_poly.pdbx_seq_one_letter_code
_entity_poly.pdbx_strand_id
1 'polypeptide(L)'
;VISFSVFGPALDKKERRKTGNTTGDLLPWVKEGIRIQSITGKQFYPDWVIRYYAVNLPQATEQFIVDTYDNVELVRCNPLPTSERMMILRFLVIDDPTVMVGIVRDIDSRFTLREVMAVNEWLAAPDHLFHTMRDHGMHMAPVMGCC
;
A
#
# COMPACT_ATOMS: atom_id res chain seq x y z
N VAL A 1 -1.38 5.18 -10.24
CA VAL A 1 -0.87 4.05 -9.42
C VAL A 1 -1.36 4.19 -7.99
N ILE A 2 -1.87 3.12 -7.38
CA ILE A 2 -2.23 3.07 -5.95
C ILE A 2 -1.15 2.28 -5.22
N SER A 3 -0.53 2.88 -4.22
CA SER A 3 0.73 2.46 -3.65
C SER A 3 0.60 2.01 -2.20
N PHE A 4 1.23 0.88 -1.88
CA PHE A 4 1.23 0.25 -0.57
C PHE A 4 2.64 -0.21 -0.19
N SER A 5 2.97 -0.18 1.10
CA SER A 5 4.17 -0.84 1.63
C SER A 5 3.82 -2.24 2.14
N VAL A 6 4.62 -3.25 1.78
CA VAL A 6 4.44 -4.64 2.25
C VAL A 6 5.75 -5.18 2.79
N PHE A 7 5.71 -5.75 3.99
CA PHE A 7 6.90 -6.25 4.66
C PHE A 7 6.80 -7.76 4.87
N GLY A 8 7.86 -8.43 4.44
CA GLY A 8 8.05 -9.85 4.63
C GLY A 8 8.26 -10.21 6.10
N PRO A 9 8.19 -11.52 6.41
CA PRO A 9 8.13 -12.03 7.78
C PRO A 9 9.35 -11.75 8.66
N ALA A 10 10.41 -11.09 8.21
CA ALA A 10 11.69 -11.04 8.90
C ALA A 10 12.12 -9.63 9.26
N LEU A 11 11.44 -8.94 10.20
CA LEU A 11 11.94 -7.65 10.71
C LEU A 11 11.85 -7.40 12.22
N ASP A 12 11.09 -8.17 13.01
CA ASP A 12 11.25 -8.15 14.47
C ASP A 12 10.85 -9.48 15.14
N LYS A 13 11.76 -10.06 15.94
CA LYS A 13 11.48 -11.23 16.79
C LYS A 13 10.39 -10.93 17.83
N LYS A 14 10.23 -9.67 18.27
CA LYS A 14 9.15 -9.26 19.18
C LYS A 14 7.79 -9.33 18.50
N GLU A 15 7.67 -8.85 17.28
CA GLU A 15 6.40 -8.89 16.53
C GLU A 15 6.01 -10.32 16.14
N ARG A 16 6.98 -11.19 15.80
CA ARG A 16 6.72 -12.64 15.62
C ARG A 16 6.17 -13.30 16.88
N ARG A 17 6.70 -12.95 18.06
CA ARG A 17 6.22 -13.49 19.35
C ARG A 17 4.82 -13.01 19.72
N LYS A 18 4.49 -11.74 19.45
CA LYS A 18 3.14 -11.20 19.70
C LYS A 18 2.07 -11.83 18.80
N THR A 19 2.41 -12.08 17.55
CA THR A 19 1.46 -12.56 16.53
C THR A 19 1.34 -14.08 16.48
N GLY A 20 2.17 -14.82 17.23
CA GLY A 20 2.24 -16.28 17.18
C GLY A 20 2.75 -16.83 15.85
N ASN A 21 3.24 -15.96 14.95
CA ASN A 21 3.68 -16.35 13.62
C ASN A 21 5.09 -16.96 13.66
N THR A 22 5.13 -18.30 13.65
CA THR A 22 6.37 -19.10 13.66
C THR A 22 6.79 -19.58 12.27
N THR A 23 5.92 -19.45 11.26
CA THR A 23 6.07 -20.11 9.95
C THR A 23 7.01 -19.39 8.99
N GLY A 24 7.54 -18.21 9.36
CA GLY A 24 8.37 -17.43 8.45
C GLY A 24 7.61 -16.98 7.20
N ASP A 25 6.28 -16.87 7.32
CA ASP A 25 5.34 -16.51 6.27
C ASP A 25 4.70 -15.13 6.58
N LEU A 26 4.17 -14.44 5.57
CA LEU A 26 3.50 -13.15 5.76
C LEU A 26 2.42 -13.24 6.83
N LEU A 27 2.26 -12.17 7.62
CA LEU A 27 1.19 -12.08 8.60
C LEU A 27 -0.18 -12.25 7.91
N PRO A 28 -1.14 -12.96 8.53
CA PRO A 28 -2.43 -13.25 7.89
C PRO A 28 -3.18 -12.00 7.40
N TRP A 29 -3.15 -10.92 8.18
CA TRP A 29 -3.81 -9.66 7.81
C TRP A 29 -3.12 -8.95 6.63
N VAL A 30 -1.80 -9.11 6.46
CA VAL A 30 -1.08 -8.58 5.29
C VAL A 30 -1.49 -9.32 4.03
N LYS A 31 -1.57 -10.66 4.09
CA LYS A 31 -2.05 -11.47 2.97
C LYS A 31 -3.47 -11.09 2.57
N GLU A 32 -4.34 -10.92 3.56
CA GLU A 32 -5.72 -10.52 3.35
C GLU A 32 -5.84 -9.10 2.80
N GLY A 33 -4.97 -8.20 3.25
CA GLY A 33 -4.81 -6.87 2.69
C GLY A 33 -4.45 -6.91 1.21
N ILE A 34 -3.36 -7.62 0.84
CA ILE A 34 -2.95 -7.81 -0.56
C ILE A 34 -4.10 -8.35 -1.41
N ARG A 35 -4.76 -9.40 -0.94
CA ARG A 35 -5.92 -10.01 -1.64
C ARG A 35 -7.03 -9.00 -1.86
N ILE A 36 -7.47 -8.32 -0.81
CA ILE A 36 -8.59 -7.39 -0.92
C ILE A 36 -8.23 -6.20 -1.79
N GLN A 37 -7.08 -5.54 -1.57
CA GLN A 37 -6.71 -4.37 -2.37
C GLN A 37 -6.56 -4.72 -3.86
N SER A 38 -6.02 -5.89 -4.18
CA SER A 38 -5.86 -6.31 -5.58
C SER A 38 -7.21 -6.56 -6.26
N ILE A 39 -8.16 -7.17 -5.55
CA ILE A 39 -9.52 -7.45 -6.06
C ILE A 39 -10.37 -6.18 -6.14
N THR A 40 -10.48 -5.43 -5.05
CA THR A 40 -11.37 -4.26 -4.98
C THR A 40 -10.77 -3.07 -5.70
N GLY A 41 -9.44 -3.00 -5.85
CA GLY A 41 -8.77 -2.03 -6.70
C GLY A 41 -9.32 -2.02 -8.12
N LYS A 42 -9.53 -3.20 -8.74
CA LYS A 42 -10.18 -3.29 -10.06
C LYS A 42 -11.62 -2.79 -10.09
N GLN A 43 -12.33 -2.93 -8.97
CA GLN A 43 -13.74 -2.55 -8.88
C GLN A 43 -13.91 -1.04 -8.74
N PHE A 44 -13.08 -0.41 -7.92
CA PHE A 44 -13.16 1.02 -7.62
C PHE A 44 -12.29 1.88 -8.56
N TYR A 45 -11.20 1.33 -9.07
CA TYR A 45 -10.19 2.01 -9.86
C TYR A 45 -9.71 1.10 -11.02
N PRO A 46 -10.58 0.76 -11.99
CA PRO A 46 -10.29 -0.22 -13.03
C PRO A 46 -9.08 0.11 -13.90
N ASP A 47 -8.81 1.40 -14.12
CA ASP A 47 -7.69 1.88 -14.94
C ASP A 47 -6.40 2.13 -14.13
N TRP A 48 -6.39 1.75 -12.86
CA TRP A 48 -5.26 1.97 -11.96
C TRP A 48 -4.50 0.70 -11.69
N VAL A 49 -3.17 0.84 -11.65
CA VAL A 49 -2.26 -0.21 -11.17
C VAL A 49 -2.13 -0.14 -9.65
N ILE A 50 -2.24 -1.29 -9.00
CA ILE A 50 -1.90 -1.50 -7.60
C ILE A 50 -0.41 -1.83 -7.51
N ARG A 51 0.36 -1.03 -6.77
CA ARG A 51 1.80 -1.22 -6.63
C ARG A 51 2.18 -1.52 -5.19
N TYR A 52 2.86 -2.64 -4.98
CA TYR A 52 3.41 -3.05 -3.69
C TYR A 52 4.91 -2.77 -3.64
N TYR A 53 5.33 -1.88 -2.73
CA TYR A 53 6.72 -1.68 -2.36
C TYR A 53 7.10 -2.69 -1.28
N ALA A 54 7.82 -3.73 -1.69
CA ALA A 54 8.01 -4.96 -0.94
C ALA A 54 9.41 -5.05 -0.34
N VAL A 55 9.52 -5.32 0.97
CA VAL A 55 10.80 -5.60 1.65
C VAL A 55 10.79 -7.03 2.15
N ASN A 56 11.82 -7.82 1.83
CA ASN A 56 12.01 -9.19 2.33
C ASN A 56 10.82 -10.15 2.06
N LEU A 57 10.03 -9.94 1.00
CA LEU A 57 8.99 -10.90 0.62
C LEU A 57 9.66 -12.20 0.10
N PRO A 58 9.17 -13.39 0.50
CA PRO A 58 9.64 -14.63 -0.11
C PRO A 58 9.35 -14.64 -1.61
N GLN A 59 10.31 -15.09 -2.44
CA GLN A 59 10.16 -15.11 -3.90
C GLN A 59 8.89 -15.86 -4.36
N ALA A 60 8.54 -16.97 -3.71
CA ALA A 60 7.31 -17.71 -4.00
C ALA A 60 6.04 -16.86 -3.79
N THR A 61 6.05 -16.00 -2.77
CA THR A 61 4.95 -15.07 -2.49
C THR A 61 4.88 -13.97 -3.54
N GLU A 62 6.02 -13.41 -3.93
CA GLU A 62 6.06 -12.38 -4.99
C GLU A 62 5.51 -12.93 -6.31
N GLN A 63 5.96 -14.13 -6.71
CA GLN A 63 5.50 -14.81 -7.92
C GLN A 63 4.00 -15.09 -7.86
N PHE A 64 3.52 -15.62 -6.74
CA PHE A 64 2.08 -15.86 -6.53
C PHE A 64 1.26 -14.58 -6.71
N ILE A 65 1.70 -13.45 -6.16
CA ILE A 65 0.97 -12.18 -6.27
C ILE A 65 0.88 -11.73 -7.74
N VAL A 66 2.01 -11.71 -8.45
CA VAL A 66 2.08 -11.24 -9.84
C VAL A 66 1.29 -12.16 -10.78
N ASP A 67 1.33 -13.48 -10.56
CA ASP A 67 0.58 -14.44 -11.40
C ASP A 67 -0.93 -14.42 -11.11
N THR A 68 -1.33 -14.01 -9.90
CA THR A 68 -2.75 -14.03 -9.49
C THR A 68 -3.49 -12.75 -9.90
N TYR A 69 -2.82 -11.60 -9.90
CA TYR A 69 -3.45 -10.30 -10.09
C TYR A 69 -2.82 -9.51 -11.24
N ASP A 70 -3.53 -9.40 -12.36
CA ASP A 70 -3.05 -8.69 -13.57
C ASP A 70 -2.94 -7.16 -13.42
N ASN A 71 -3.52 -6.58 -12.36
CA ASN A 71 -3.49 -5.14 -12.06
C ASN A 71 -2.42 -4.79 -11.02
N VAL A 72 -1.52 -5.72 -10.70
CA VAL A 72 -0.52 -5.57 -9.65
C VAL A 72 0.89 -5.48 -10.20
N GLU A 73 1.64 -4.51 -9.68
CA GLU A 73 3.08 -4.39 -9.81
C GLU A 73 3.77 -4.57 -8.46
N LEU A 74 4.95 -5.20 -8.46
CA LEU A 74 5.76 -5.38 -7.25
C LEU A 74 7.12 -4.73 -7.46
N VAL A 75 7.48 -3.82 -6.55
CA VAL A 75 8.77 -3.15 -6.51
C VAL A 75 9.53 -3.64 -5.28
N ARG A 76 10.66 -4.32 -5.49
CA ARG A 76 11.53 -4.77 -4.40
C ARG A 76 12.29 -3.58 -3.82
N CYS A 77 12.27 -3.45 -2.50
CA CYS A 77 12.94 -2.40 -1.76
C CYS A 77 13.95 -2.98 -0.77
N ASN A 78 15.01 -2.23 -0.53
CA ASN A 78 15.95 -2.53 0.55
C ASN A 78 15.31 -2.21 1.90
N PRO A 79 15.61 -2.98 2.96
CA PRO A 79 15.11 -2.70 4.29
C PRO A 79 15.65 -1.36 4.80
N LEU A 80 14.78 -0.61 5.50
CA LEU A 80 15.15 0.61 6.22
C LEU A 80 15.36 0.32 7.72
N PRO A 81 16.08 1.17 8.46
CA PRO A 81 16.50 0.86 9.83
C PRO A 81 15.37 0.60 10.84
N THR A 82 14.15 1.07 10.58
CA THR A 82 13.01 0.88 11.48
C THR A 82 11.72 0.59 10.70
N SER A 83 10.75 -0.05 11.36
CA SER A 83 9.40 -0.31 10.85
C SER A 83 8.72 0.94 10.32
N GLU A 84 8.81 2.04 11.07
CA GLU A 84 8.18 3.32 10.74
C GLU A 84 8.80 3.90 9.48
N ARG A 85 10.13 3.75 9.32
CA ARG A 85 10.83 4.20 8.11
C ARG A 85 10.41 3.38 6.90
N MET A 86 10.12 2.09 7.05
CA MET A 86 9.65 1.31 5.91
C MET A 86 8.24 1.70 5.44
N MET A 87 7.42 2.30 6.31
CA MET A 87 6.14 2.86 5.88
C MET A 87 6.32 3.96 4.84
N ILE A 88 7.48 4.60 4.73
CA ILE A 88 7.72 5.64 3.73
C ILE A 88 7.84 5.07 2.31
N LEU A 89 8.08 3.76 2.16
CA LEU A 89 8.36 3.16 0.84
C LEU A 89 7.19 3.31 -0.14
N ARG A 90 5.94 3.27 0.34
CA ARG A 90 4.75 3.58 -0.47
C ARG A 90 4.76 4.99 -1.08
N PHE A 91 5.53 5.94 -0.55
CA PHE A 91 5.65 7.28 -1.12
C PHE A 91 6.64 7.33 -2.30
N LEU A 92 7.41 6.27 -2.58
CA LEU A 92 8.30 6.21 -3.74
C LEU A 92 7.57 6.36 -5.08
N VAL A 93 6.25 6.14 -5.09
CA VAL A 93 5.41 6.42 -6.26
C VAL A 93 5.47 7.88 -6.73
N ILE A 94 5.78 8.81 -5.84
CA ILE A 94 5.90 10.25 -6.16
C ILE A 94 7.20 10.55 -6.92
N ASP A 95 8.23 9.73 -6.74
CA ASP A 95 9.54 9.89 -7.38
C ASP A 95 9.66 9.07 -8.69
N ASP A 96 8.59 8.37 -9.08
CA ASP A 96 8.58 7.58 -10.31
C ASP A 96 8.18 8.46 -11.51
N PRO A 97 9.08 8.75 -12.47
CA PRO A 97 8.79 9.61 -13.62
C PRO A 97 7.77 8.99 -14.60
N THR A 98 7.47 7.70 -14.47
CA THR A 98 6.45 7.01 -15.28
C THR A 98 5.05 7.16 -14.69
N VAL A 99 4.93 7.66 -13.46
CA VAL A 99 3.65 7.80 -12.76
C VAL A 99 3.14 9.23 -12.85
N MET A 100 2.02 9.42 -13.55
CA MET A 100 1.34 10.73 -13.61
C MET A 100 0.60 11.05 -12.32
N VAL A 101 -0.05 10.05 -11.71
CA VAL A 101 -0.82 10.21 -10.47
C VAL A 101 -0.60 9.03 -9.54
N GLY A 102 -0.22 9.33 -8.29
CA GLY A 102 -0.03 8.37 -7.22
C GLY A 102 -1.06 8.55 -6.09
N ILE A 103 -1.66 7.46 -5.62
CA ILE A 103 -2.45 7.43 -4.38
C ILE A 103 -1.68 6.59 -3.38
N VAL A 104 -1.49 7.09 -2.16
CA VAL A 104 -0.72 6.41 -1.12
C VAL A 104 -1.66 5.92 -0.02
N ARG A 105 -1.61 4.63 0.32
CA ARG A 105 -2.59 3.99 1.21
C ARG A 105 -2.00 2.96 2.17
N ASP A 106 -2.73 2.70 3.25
CA ASP A 106 -2.54 1.54 4.12
C ASP A 106 -3.11 0.25 3.54
N ILE A 107 -2.43 -0.86 3.82
CA ILE A 107 -2.76 -2.18 3.27
C ILE A 107 -4.07 -2.73 3.87
N ASP A 108 -4.39 -2.32 5.09
CA ASP A 108 -5.61 -2.64 5.83
C ASP A 108 -6.77 -1.67 5.58
N SER A 109 -6.56 -0.58 4.83
CA SER A 109 -7.57 0.44 4.57
C SER A 109 -8.38 0.13 3.32
N ARG A 110 -9.69 -0.09 3.49
CA ARG A 110 -10.58 -0.49 2.38
C ARG A 110 -10.92 0.69 1.47
N PHE A 111 -11.03 0.40 0.17
CA PHE A 111 -11.65 1.32 -0.77
C PHE A 111 -13.12 1.54 -0.44
N THR A 112 -13.57 2.78 -0.58
CA THR A 112 -14.97 3.17 -0.38
C THR A 112 -15.44 4.08 -1.51
N LEU A 113 -16.76 4.13 -1.76
CA LEU A 113 -17.32 5.07 -2.73
C LEU A 113 -17.02 6.52 -2.37
N ARG A 114 -16.98 6.87 -1.06
CA ARG A 114 -16.62 8.21 -0.59
C ARG A 114 -15.24 8.61 -1.09
N GLU A 115 -14.28 7.71 -0.97
CA GLU A 115 -12.91 7.96 -1.42
C GLU A 115 -12.84 8.10 -2.94
N VAL A 116 -13.49 7.21 -3.70
CA VAL A 116 -13.52 7.32 -5.16
C VAL A 116 -14.10 8.66 -5.61
N MET A 117 -15.18 9.12 -4.98
CA MET A 117 -15.77 10.42 -5.28
C MET A 117 -14.79 11.57 -4.99
N ALA A 118 -14.11 11.55 -3.84
CA ALA A 118 -13.13 12.56 -3.47
C ALA A 118 -11.92 12.57 -4.41
N VAL A 119 -11.43 11.39 -4.81
CA VAL A 119 -10.34 11.26 -5.78
C VAL A 119 -10.77 11.77 -7.15
N ASN A 120 -11.98 11.44 -7.62
CA ASN A 120 -12.48 11.94 -8.91
C ASN A 120 -12.66 13.47 -8.91
N GLU A 121 -13.16 14.03 -7.82
CA GLU A 121 -13.25 15.49 -7.65
C GLU A 121 -11.87 16.14 -7.68
N TRP A 122 -10.89 15.56 -6.98
CA TRP A 122 -9.51 16.03 -7.00
C TRP A 122 -8.89 15.96 -8.40
N LEU A 123 -9.05 14.85 -9.11
CA LEU A 123 -8.53 14.66 -10.47
C LEU A 123 -9.16 15.62 -11.48
N ALA A 124 -10.41 16.04 -11.26
CA ALA A 124 -11.10 16.99 -12.12
C ALA A 124 -10.71 18.46 -11.83
N ALA A 125 -10.08 18.74 -10.69
CA ALA A 125 -9.67 20.08 -10.31
C ALA A 125 -8.36 20.48 -11.01
N PRO A 126 -8.34 21.57 -11.80
CA PRO A 126 -7.20 21.93 -12.65
C PRO A 126 -5.98 22.43 -11.88
N ASP A 127 -6.14 22.90 -10.64
CA ASP A 127 -5.15 23.59 -9.83
C ASP A 127 -4.78 22.86 -8.53
N HIS A 128 -5.31 21.65 -8.31
CA HIS A 128 -5.03 20.87 -7.10
C HIS A 128 -3.85 19.91 -7.29
N LEU A 129 -2.69 20.27 -6.75
CA LEU A 129 -1.46 19.45 -6.83
C LEU A 129 -1.47 18.21 -5.95
N PHE A 130 -2.20 18.23 -4.82
CA PHE A 130 -2.29 17.10 -3.90
C PHE A 130 -3.62 17.10 -3.14
N HIS A 131 -4.04 15.92 -2.69
CA HIS A 131 -5.25 15.71 -1.90
C HIS A 131 -4.94 14.81 -0.69
N THR A 132 -5.51 15.13 0.47
CA THR A 132 -5.41 14.29 1.67
C THR A 132 -6.80 14.02 2.23
N MET A 133 -7.03 12.77 2.66
CA MET A 133 -8.23 12.36 3.38
C MET A 133 -7.88 12.06 4.84
N ARG A 134 -8.83 12.29 5.74
CA ARG A 134 -8.70 11.99 7.17
C ARG A 134 -9.88 11.15 7.64
N ASP A 135 -9.56 10.15 8.43
CA ASP A 135 -10.49 9.20 9.05
C ASP A 135 -10.75 9.51 10.53
N HIS A 136 -9.84 10.21 11.22
CA HIS A 136 -9.95 10.53 12.64
C HIS A 136 -9.63 11.99 12.99
N GLY A 137 -10.36 12.58 13.94
CA GLY A 137 -10.21 13.99 14.34
C GLY A 137 -8.84 14.35 14.95
N MET A 138 -8.11 13.36 15.45
CA MET A 138 -6.75 13.54 15.98
C MET A 138 -5.65 13.48 14.90
N HIS A 139 -5.99 13.20 13.63
CA HIS A 139 -5.03 13.19 12.51
C HIS A 139 -4.76 14.62 12.04
N MET A 140 -4.07 15.39 12.90
CA MET A 140 -3.84 16.82 12.72
C MET A 140 -2.63 17.18 11.87
N ALA A 141 -1.79 16.20 11.49
CA ALA A 141 -0.68 16.48 10.59
C ALA A 141 -1.21 16.85 9.18
N PRO A 142 -0.48 17.70 8.42
CA PRO A 142 -0.83 18.00 7.03
C PRO A 142 -0.85 16.75 6.14
N VAL A 143 0.14 15.86 6.34
CA VAL A 143 0.25 14.55 5.70
C VAL A 143 0.53 13.53 6.81
N MET A 144 -0.34 12.53 6.93
CA MET A 144 -0.14 11.40 7.84
C MET A 144 0.73 10.34 7.17
N GLY A 145 1.35 9.46 7.97
CA GLY A 145 2.08 8.32 7.43
C GLY A 145 1.23 7.49 6.46
N CYS A 146 -0.07 7.38 6.76
CA CYS A 146 -1.17 6.83 5.95
C CYS A 146 -2.45 6.72 6.82
N CYS A 147 -3.61 6.59 6.17
CA CYS A 147 -4.92 6.26 6.75
C CYS A 147 -5.44 4.96 6.13
#